data_AF-A0A9D7WT20-F1
#
_entry.id   AF-A0A9D7WT20-F1
#
_cell.length_a   1.000
_cell.length_b   1.000
_cell.length_c   1.000
_cell.angle_alpha   90.00
_cell.angle_beta   90.00
_cell.angle_gamma   90.00
#
_symmetry.space_group_name_H-M   'P 1'
#
loop_
_entity.id
_entity.type
_entity.pdbx_description
1 polymer ?
#
loop_
_entity_poly.entity_id
_entity_poly.type
_entity_poly.pdbx_seq_one_letter_code
_entity_poly.pdbx_strand_id
1 'polypeptide(L)'
;MIIKKIHFIILFFLIAQQSISQKDQAYLYSYFVNNGEDGLHLAYSLDGYKWEILNNNKSFLTPTVGNDKLMRDPCIIYGPDNKFHMVYTVSWRERVIGYSSSEDLINWSDQLE
;
A
#
# COMPACT_ATOMS: atom_id res chain seq x y z
N MET A 1 -48.36 1.98 -29.87
CA MET A 1 -47.45 3.10 -29.50
C MET A 1 -46.96 3.01 -28.04
N ILE A 2 -47.81 2.64 -27.08
CA ILE A 2 -47.49 2.53 -25.64
C ILE A 2 -46.45 1.41 -25.34
N ILE A 3 -46.59 0.23 -25.95
CA ILE A 3 -45.68 -0.92 -25.73
C ILE A 3 -44.23 -0.61 -26.20
N LYS A 4 -44.07 0.16 -27.28
CA LYS A 4 -42.75 0.61 -27.76
C LYS A 4 -42.08 1.59 -26.79
N LYS A 5 -42.85 2.45 -26.11
CA LYS A 5 -42.34 3.35 -25.06
C LYS A 5 -41.88 2.58 -23.82
N ILE A 6 -42.60 1.53 -23.43
CA ILE A 6 -42.23 0.68 -22.28
C ILE A 6 -40.91 -0.06 -22.55
N HIS A 7 -40.72 -0.62 -23.75
CA HIS A 7 -39.45 -1.24 -24.13
C HIS A 7 -38.29 -0.24 -24.14
N PHE A 8 -38.54 1.00 -24.59
CA PHE A 8 -37.52 2.05 -24.58
C PHE A 8 -37.12 2.47 -23.16
N ILE A 9 -38.09 2.53 -22.23
CA ILE A 9 -37.84 2.84 -20.81
C ILE A 9 -37.08 1.72 -20.12
N ILE A 10 -37.43 0.45 -20.38
CA ILE A 10 -36.74 -0.72 -19.82
C ILE A 10 -35.29 -0.78 -20.34
N LEU A 11 -35.08 -0.51 -21.64
CA LEU A 11 -33.75 -0.45 -22.25
C LEU A 11 -32.90 0.70 -21.65
N PHE A 12 -33.51 1.85 -21.36
CA PHE A 12 -32.83 2.98 -20.71
C PHE A 12 -32.44 2.67 -19.26
N PHE A 13 -33.29 1.93 -18.52
CA PHE A 13 -33.00 1.48 -17.16
C PHE A 13 -31.88 0.44 -17.09
N LEU A 14 -31.79 -0.46 -18.08
CA LEU A 14 -30.72 -1.45 -18.21
C LEU A 14 -29.36 -0.82 -18.54
N ILE A 15 -29.33 0.27 -19.32
CA ILE A 15 -28.09 1.01 -19.63
C ILE A 15 -27.60 1.81 -18.42
N ALA A 16 -28.52 2.35 -17.60
CA ALA A 16 -28.18 3.12 -16.41
C ALA A 16 -27.61 2.28 -15.24
N GLN A 17 -27.76 0.94 -15.28
CA GLN A 17 -27.23 0.03 -14.25
C GLN A 17 -25.77 -0.39 -14.47
N GLN A 18 -25.10 0.08 -15.53
CA GLN A 18 -23.65 -0.08 -15.62
C GLN A 18 -22.96 0.96 -14.74
N SER A 19 -23.15 0.84 -13.43
CA SER A 19 -22.21 1.38 -12.47
C SER A 19 -20.88 0.69 -12.76
N ILE A 20 -19.95 1.44 -13.36
CA ILE A 20 -18.57 1.03 -13.50
C ILE A 20 -18.09 0.68 -12.09
N SER A 21 -17.95 -0.61 -11.79
CA SER A 21 -17.16 -1.05 -10.64
C SER A 21 -15.72 -0.73 -11.02
N GLN A 22 -15.37 0.54 -10.90
CA GLN A 22 -13.98 0.93 -10.81
C GLN A 22 -13.54 0.30 -9.50
N LYS A 23 -12.74 -0.77 -9.59
CA LYS A 23 -11.94 -1.17 -8.44
C LYS A 23 -11.23 0.10 -8.03
N ASP A 24 -11.56 0.66 -6.87
CA ASP A 24 -10.90 1.83 -6.33
C ASP A 24 -9.45 1.43 -6.07
N GLN A 25 -8.61 1.59 -7.09
CA GLN A 25 -7.19 1.35 -7.02
C GLN A 25 -6.58 2.58 -6.37
N ALA A 26 -5.77 2.35 -5.35
CA ALA A 26 -4.98 3.36 -4.70
C ALA A 26 -3.49 3.09 -4.97
N TYR A 27 -2.71 4.15 -5.06
CA TYR A 27 -1.27 4.10 -4.92
C TYR A 27 -0.92 4.02 -3.44
N LEU A 28 0.09 3.21 -3.12
CA LEU A 28 0.66 3.12 -1.78
C LEU A 28 2.09 3.65 -1.82
N TYR A 29 2.47 4.42 -0.81
CA TYR A 29 3.81 4.95 -0.65
C TYR A 29 4.39 4.49 0.69
N SER A 30 5.47 3.73 0.63
CA SER A 30 6.29 3.35 1.79
C SER A 30 7.38 4.38 2.00
N TYR A 31 7.50 4.89 3.22
CA TYR A 31 8.49 5.91 3.55
C TYR A 31 8.98 5.77 5.00
N PHE A 32 10.02 6.53 5.31
CA PHE A 32 10.58 6.67 6.65
C PHE A 32 10.56 8.16 7.04
N VAL A 33 10.58 8.42 8.34
CA VAL A 33 10.63 9.78 8.89
C VAL A 33 12.03 10.05 9.47
N ASN A 34 12.51 11.28 9.33
CA ASN A 34 13.81 11.73 9.82
C ASN A 34 14.96 10.83 9.33
N ASN A 35 15.61 10.10 10.25
CA ASN A 35 16.74 9.25 9.93
C ASN A 35 16.37 7.75 9.85
N GLY A 36 15.10 7.40 10.11
CA GLY A 36 14.56 6.05 9.96
C GLY A 36 14.49 5.23 11.24
N GLU A 37 14.66 5.87 12.40
CA GLU A 37 14.66 5.21 13.71
C GLU A 37 13.29 4.65 14.11
N ASP A 38 12.19 5.29 13.68
CA ASP A 38 10.83 4.89 14.04
C ASP A 38 10.32 3.71 13.20
N GLY A 39 10.73 3.66 11.93
CA GLY A 39 10.47 2.54 11.05
C GLY A 39 9.60 2.84 9.82
N LEU A 40 8.80 1.85 9.43
CA LEU A 40 7.94 1.91 8.24
C LEU A 40 6.74 2.83 8.46
N HIS A 41 6.56 3.81 7.58
CA HIS A 41 5.32 4.56 7.46
C HIS A 41 4.69 4.33 6.09
N LEU A 42 3.36 4.44 6.03
CA LEU A 42 2.57 4.27 4.81
C LEU A 42 1.67 5.48 4.57
N ALA A 43 1.54 5.86 3.30
CA ALA A 43 0.56 6.82 2.83
C ALA A 43 -0.13 6.25 1.59
N TYR A 44 -1.35 6.71 1.32
CA TYR A 44 -2.08 6.31 0.12
C TYR A 44 -2.51 7.51 -0.71
N SER A 45 -2.76 7.28 -1.99
CA SER A 45 -3.28 8.29 -2.90
C SER A 45 -4.21 7.66 -3.93
N LEU A 46 -5.31 8.34 -4.25
CA LEU A 46 -6.23 7.92 -5.31
C LEU A 46 -5.85 8.53 -6.67
N ASP A 47 -5.03 9.58 -6.68
CA ASP A 47 -4.66 10.33 -7.90
C ASP A 47 -3.14 10.36 -8.16
N GLY A 48 -2.33 9.88 -7.22
CA GLY A 48 -0.86 9.93 -7.26
C GLY A 48 -0.26 11.29 -6.91
N TYR A 49 -1.07 12.32 -6.71
CA TYR A 49 -0.64 13.70 -6.42
C TYR A 49 -0.88 14.10 -4.97
N LYS A 50 -2.05 13.77 -4.42
CA LYS A 50 -2.43 14.04 -3.04
C LYS A 50 -2.29 12.77 -2.22
N TRP A 51 -1.48 12.87 -1.18
CA TRP A 51 -1.16 11.73 -0.33
C TRP A 51 -1.75 11.91 1.06
N GLU A 52 -2.47 10.90 1.51
CA GLU A 52 -3.03 10.82 2.85
C GLU A 52 -2.21 9.84 3.69
N ILE A 53 -1.73 10.33 4.83
CA ILE A 53 -0.91 9.53 5.75
C ILE A 53 -1.79 8.53 6.49
N LEU A 54 -1.32 7.28 6.60
CA LEU A 54 -2.02 6.22 7.32
C LEU A 54 -1.58 6.14 8.79
N ASN A 55 -2.38 5.44 9.60
CA ASN A 55 -2.08 5.12 11.01
C ASN A 55 -1.73 6.34 11.88
N ASN A 56 -2.32 7.50 11.62
CA ASN A 56 -2.00 8.76 12.31
C ASN A 56 -0.50 9.08 12.32
N ASN A 57 0.19 8.75 11.23
CA ASN A 57 1.64 8.88 11.06
C ASN A 57 2.49 8.05 12.05
N LYS A 58 1.92 7.04 12.71
CA LYS A 58 2.68 6.09 13.53
C LYS A 58 3.30 5.01 12.65
N SER A 59 4.50 4.57 13.02
CA SER A 59 5.18 3.45 12.36
C SER A 59 4.34 2.16 12.40
N PHE A 60 4.36 1.41 11.31
CA PHE A 60 3.78 0.07 11.14
C PHE A 60 4.75 -1.04 11.53
N LEU A 61 6.06 -0.77 11.46
CA LEU A 61 7.10 -1.73 11.80
C LEU A 61 8.37 -1.01 12.23
N THR A 62 8.77 -1.18 13.49
CA THR A 62 10.01 -0.64 14.04
C THR A 62 11.20 -1.53 13.65
N PRO A 63 12.33 -0.99 13.17
CA PRO A 63 13.51 -1.76 12.78
C PRO A 63 14.15 -2.49 13.96
N THR A 64 14.51 -3.75 13.74
CA THR A 64 15.25 -4.59 14.70
C THR A 64 16.55 -5.14 14.15
N VAL A 65 16.76 -5.02 12.84
CA VAL A 65 17.92 -5.53 12.09
C VAL A 65 19.01 -4.45 11.94
N GLY A 66 20.27 -4.87 11.92
CA GLY A 66 21.43 -3.98 11.89
C GLY A 66 21.79 -3.42 13.27
N ASN A 67 23.04 -2.98 13.42
CA ASN A 67 23.50 -2.41 14.69
C ASN A 67 22.86 -1.04 14.95
N ASP A 68 22.72 -0.23 13.90
CA ASP A 68 22.10 1.10 13.98
C ASP A 68 20.58 1.04 14.09
N LYS A 69 19.96 -0.10 13.73
CA LYS A 69 18.50 -0.32 13.75
C LYS A 69 17.73 0.81 13.06
N LEU A 70 18.10 1.10 11.81
CA LEU A 70 17.37 2.04 10.98
C LEU A 70 16.47 1.29 10.00
N MET A 71 15.38 1.92 9.59
CA MET A 71 14.62 1.55 8.40
C MET A 71 14.60 2.74 7.46
N ARG A 72 15.54 2.75 6.51
CA ARG A 72 15.59 3.77 5.48
C ARG A 72 15.17 3.20 4.14
N ASP A 73 14.51 4.04 3.36
CA ASP A 73 14.10 3.75 1.99
C ASP A 73 13.31 2.41 1.86
N PRO A 74 12.25 2.18 2.66
CA PRO A 74 11.50 0.93 2.58
C PRO A 74 10.87 0.78 1.19
N CYS A 75 11.11 -0.36 0.54
CA CYS A 75 10.62 -0.69 -0.77
C CYS A 75 9.75 -1.96 -0.70
N ILE A 76 8.47 -1.83 -1.04
CA ILE A 76 7.48 -2.91 -0.94
C ILE A 76 7.05 -3.37 -2.33
N ILE A 77 7.04 -4.68 -2.57
CA ILE A 77 6.47 -5.32 -3.76
C ILE A 77 5.49 -6.43 -3.38
N TYR A 78 4.47 -6.67 -4.21
CA TYR A 78 3.60 -7.84 -4.05
C TYR A 78 4.15 -9.02 -4.85
N GLY A 79 4.38 -10.15 -4.18
CA GLY A 79 4.98 -11.35 -4.73
C GLY A 79 3.96 -12.36 -5.28
N PRO A 80 4.42 -13.36 -6.04
CA PRO A 80 3.58 -14.43 -6.59
C PRO A 80 3.08 -15.43 -5.52
N ASP A 81 3.63 -15.37 -4.30
CA ASP A 81 3.19 -16.13 -3.12
C ASP A 81 2.02 -15.45 -2.38
N ASN A 82 1.47 -14.38 -2.96
CA ASN A 82 0.39 -13.55 -2.41
C ASN A 82 0.78 -12.75 -1.16
N LYS A 83 2.07 -12.41 -0.99
CA LYS A 83 2.56 -11.57 0.11
C LYS A 83 3.18 -10.27 -0.37
N PHE A 84 3.17 -9.28 0.50
CA PHE A 84 3.99 -8.09 0.38
C PHE A 84 5.38 -8.39 0.93
N HIS A 85 6.41 -8.07 0.15
CA HIS A 85 7.80 -8.20 0.53
C HIS A 85 8.42 -6.82 0.61
N MET A 86 9.06 -6.53 1.74
CA MET A 86 9.75 -5.28 1.98
C MET A 86 11.24 -5.52 2.10
N VAL A 87 12.03 -4.65 1.46
CA VAL A 87 13.46 -4.47 1.75
C VAL A 87 13.73 -3.04 2.21
N TYR A 88 14.75 -2.84 3.04
CA TYR A 88 15.14 -1.52 3.55
C TYR A 88 16.61 -1.46 3.93
N THR A 89 17.16 -0.24 3.95
CA THR A 89 18.54 0.03 4.40
C THR A 89 18.59 0.12 5.92
N VAL A 90 19.51 -0.61 6.54
CA VAL A 90 19.56 -0.76 8.02
C VAL A 90 20.54 0.16 8.73
N SER A 91 21.50 0.75 8.00
CA SER A 91 22.58 1.58 8.54
C SER A 91 23.21 2.47 7.45
N TRP A 92 23.93 3.51 7.89
CA TRP A 92 24.79 4.32 7.02
C TRP A 92 26.12 3.64 6.65
N ARG A 93 26.55 2.62 7.39
CA ARG A 93 27.90 2.04 7.28
C ARG A 93 27.90 0.53 7.08
N GLU A 94 26.82 -0.15 7.47
CA GLU A 94 26.70 -1.59 7.29
C GLU A 94 26.29 -1.93 5.85
N ARG A 95 26.63 -3.15 5.43
CA ARG A 95 26.33 -3.66 4.08
C ARG A 95 25.29 -4.77 4.14
N VAL A 96 24.23 -4.51 4.89
CA VAL A 96 23.11 -5.41 5.13
C VAL A 96 21.84 -4.73 4.65
N ILE A 97 20.89 -5.52 4.13
CA ILE A 97 19.58 -5.06 3.73
C ILE A 97 18.56 -5.81 4.57
N GLY A 98 17.74 -5.08 5.29
CA GLY A 98 16.68 -5.69 6.09
C GLY A 98 15.57 -6.20 5.19
N TYR A 99 14.96 -7.31 5.59
CA TYR A 99 13.83 -7.91 4.89
C TYR A 99 12.70 -8.25 5.87
N SER A 100 11.45 -8.01 5.47
CA SER A 100 10.26 -8.53 6.16
C SER A 100 9.12 -8.73 5.15
N SER A 101 8.15 -9.56 5.49
CA SER A 101 6.98 -9.82 4.64
C SER A 101 5.67 -9.66 5.41
N SER A 102 4.59 -9.39 4.69
CA SER A 102 3.26 -9.19 5.27
C SER A 102 2.18 -9.72 4.32
N GLU A 103 1.08 -10.21 4.87
CA GLU A 103 -0.10 -10.60 4.08
C GLU A 103 -1.08 -9.43 3.88
N ASP A 104 -0.98 -8.39 4.71
CA ASP A 104 -2.00 -7.33 4.83
C ASP A 104 -1.45 -5.90 4.97
N LEU A 105 -0.12 -5.70 4.88
CA LEU A 105 0.62 -4.45 5.08
C LEU A 105 0.56 -3.90 6.52
N ILE A 106 -0.07 -4.62 7.46
CA ILE A 106 -0.26 -4.19 8.85
C ILE A 106 0.58 -5.07 9.77
N ASN A 107 0.48 -6.38 9.61
CA ASN A 107 1.18 -7.39 10.39
C ASN A 107 2.38 -7.89 9.60
N TRP A 108 3.57 -7.63 10.12
CA TRP A 108 4.83 -7.95 9.48
C TRP A 108 5.50 -9.13 10.17
N SER A 109 6.16 -9.97 9.37
CA SER A 109 6.97 -11.08 9.86
C SER A 109 8.20 -10.59 10.62
N ASP A 110 8.90 -11.53 11.27
CA ASP A 110 10.25 -11.30 11.76
C ASP A 110 11.12 -10.69 10.66
N GLN A 111 12.01 -9.78 11.09
CA GLN A 111 12.94 -9.09 10.21
C GLN A 111 14.22 -9.92 10.05
N LEU A 112 14.69 -10.06 8.81
CA LEU A 112 15.87 -10.84 8.43
C LEU A 112 16.96 -9.94 7.84
N GLU A 113 18.20 -10.44 7.85
CA GLU A 113 19.40 -9.87 7.21
C GLU A 113 19.70 -10.49 5.84
#